data_AF-A0A967VX07-F1
#
_entry.id   AF-A0A967VX07-F1
#
_cell.length_a   1.000
_cell.length_b   1.000
_cell.length_c   1.000
_cell.angle_alpha   90.00
_cell.angle_beta   90.00
_cell.angle_gamma   90.00
#
_symmetry.space_group_name_H-M   'P 1'
#
loop_
_entity.id
_entity.type
_entity.pdbx_description
1 polymer ?
#
loop_
_entity_poly.entity_id
_entity_poly.type
_entity_poly.pdbx_seq_one_letter_code
_entity_poly.pdbx_strand_id
1 'polypeptide(L)'
;IEEFRYAVTRRQALQLLDEFIEERLADFGPYEDAMATDEPTLFHSTLSLYLNNGLLLPWEICERAIQAYKDGKAPINSVEGLVRQILGWREFIRIYYEAMMPEVREANFMNFEKRLPELFWSGDTDMHCLQQSLKAVIEQGYSHHIQRLMVLSNFSNLTKTDPRELNKWFWFAYV
;
A
#
# COMPACT_ATOMS: atom_id res chain seq x y z
N ILE A 1 17.70 -11.20 10.85
CA ILE A 1 17.37 -9.93 11.55
C ILE A 1 18.24 -8.77 11.03
N GLU A 2 19.43 -9.02 10.48
CA GLU A 2 20.35 -7.96 10.02
C GLU A 2 19.77 -7.00 8.95
N GLU A 3 18.71 -7.40 8.23
CA GLU A 3 18.05 -6.56 7.20
C GLU A 3 16.64 -6.07 7.58
N PHE A 4 16.20 -6.17 8.84
CA PHE A 4 14.88 -5.65 9.24
C PHE A 4 14.89 -4.12 9.33
N ARG A 5 14.03 -3.44 8.56
CA ARG A 5 14.07 -1.96 8.36
C ARG A 5 12.89 -1.18 8.94
N TYR A 6 11.92 -1.84 9.57
CA TYR A 6 10.72 -1.15 10.06
C TYR A 6 10.92 -0.50 11.43
N ALA A 7 10.29 0.66 11.63
CA ALA A 7 10.20 1.28 12.93
C ALA A 7 9.38 0.43 13.89
N VAL A 8 9.88 0.25 15.11
CA VAL A 8 9.22 -0.54 16.17
C VAL A 8 8.80 0.32 17.36
N THR A 9 9.01 1.63 17.27
CA THR A 9 8.64 2.60 18.30
C THR A 9 7.92 3.79 17.68
N ARG A 10 7.04 4.44 18.45
CA ARG A 10 6.34 5.66 18.02
C ARG A 10 7.31 6.77 17.63
N ARG A 11 8.43 6.91 18.36
CA ARG A 11 9.48 7.89 18.05
C ARG A 11 10.08 7.69 16.66
N GLN A 12 10.40 6.45 16.29
CA GLN A 12 10.91 6.14 14.96
C GLN A 12 9.85 6.34 13.88
N ALA A 13 8.59 5.97 14.14
CA ALA A 13 7.51 6.20 13.17
C ALA A 13 7.28 7.69 12.91
N LEU A 14 7.39 8.55 13.92
CA LEU A 14 7.35 10.02 13.76
C LEU A 14 8.52 10.56 12.94
N GLN A 15 9.73 10.00 13.10
CA GLN A 15 10.89 10.36 12.27
C GLN A 15 10.63 10.03 10.80
N LEU A 16 10.12 8.83 10.50
CA LEU A 16 9.77 8.44 9.13
C LEU A 16 8.65 9.32 8.52
N LEU A 17 7.71 9.79 9.35
CA LEU A 17 6.72 10.79 8.91
C LEU A 17 7.40 12.10 8.54
N ASP A 18 8.26 12.66 9.39
CA ASP A 18 8.97 13.90 9.10
C ASP A 18 9.84 13.77 7.83
N GLU A 19 10.56 12.66 7.66
CA GLU A 19 11.33 12.35 6.45
C GLU A 19 10.44 12.31 5.20
N PHE A 20 9.29 11.62 5.24
CA PHE A 20 8.36 11.62 4.12
C PHE A 20 7.87 13.03 3.76
N ILE A 21 7.51 13.84 4.76
CA ILE A 21 7.00 15.19 4.55
C ILE A 21 8.05 16.09 3.90
N GLU A 22 9.31 15.99 4.32
CA GLU A 22 10.40 16.84 3.81
C GLU A 22 10.89 16.38 2.43
N GLU A 23 10.98 15.07 2.20
CA GLU A 23 11.72 14.55 1.05
C GLU A 23 10.84 14.06 -0.11
N ARG A 24 9.59 13.66 0.17
CA ARG A 24 8.77 12.91 -0.82
C ARG A 24 7.37 13.47 -1.02
N LEU A 25 6.81 14.20 -0.05
CA LEU A 25 5.45 14.72 -0.16
C LEU A 25 5.26 15.61 -1.39
N ALA A 26 6.24 16.42 -1.78
CA ALA A 26 6.10 17.31 -2.93
C ALA A 26 5.75 16.56 -4.22
N ASP A 27 6.33 15.38 -4.39
CA ASP A 27 6.25 14.52 -5.58
C ASP A 27 5.23 13.37 -5.43
N PHE A 28 4.55 13.27 -4.28
CA PHE A 28 3.56 12.21 -4.03
C PHE A 28 2.47 12.16 -5.12
N GLY A 29 1.87 13.30 -5.46
CA GLY A 29 0.77 13.36 -6.42
C GLY A 29 1.19 13.04 -7.87
N PRO A 30 2.21 13.72 -8.43
CA PRO A 30 2.66 13.48 -9.81
C PRO A 30 3.05 12.04 -10.11
N TYR A 31 3.53 11.29 -9.12
CA TYR A 31 4.04 9.93 -9.29
C TYR A 31 3.19 8.86 -8.57
N GLU A 32 1.97 9.19 -8.12
CA GLU A 32 1.13 8.28 -7.32
C GLU A 32 0.86 6.93 -8.01
N ASP A 33 0.78 6.94 -9.35
CA ASP A 33 0.53 5.76 -10.19
C ASP A 33 1.77 5.30 -10.99
N ALA A 34 2.93 5.92 -10.76
CA ALA A 34 4.15 5.54 -11.45
C ALA A 34 4.72 4.23 -10.88
N MET A 35 5.37 3.44 -11.74
CA MET A 35 6.17 2.28 -11.34
C MET A 35 7.53 2.40 -12.01
N ALA A 36 8.60 2.11 -11.28
CA ALA A 36 9.95 2.04 -11.82
C ALA A 36 10.66 0.76 -11.34
N THR A 37 11.44 0.17 -12.24
CA THR A 37 12.23 -1.04 -11.94
C THR A 37 13.20 -0.75 -10.81
N ASP A 38 13.30 -1.68 -9.86
CA ASP A 38 14.16 -1.62 -8.68
C ASP A 38 13.89 -0.43 -7.72
N GLU A 39 12.78 0.28 -7.90
CA GLU A 39 12.34 1.41 -7.06
C GLU A 39 11.00 1.11 -6.39
N PRO A 40 10.97 0.28 -5.32
CA PRO A 40 9.73 -0.24 -4.74
C PRO A 40 8.91 0.80 -3.95
N THR A 41 9.49 1.96 -3.65
CA THR A 41 8.87 2.97 -2.78
C THR A 41 8.50 4.26 -3.52
N LEU A 42 9.30 4.68 -4.51
CA LEU A 42 9.16 5.99 -5.17
C LEU A 42 8.90 7.10 -4.12
N PHE A 43 7.81 7.83 -4.28
CA PHE A 43 7.42 8.95 -3.44
C PHE A 43 6.34 8.60 -2.41
N HIS A 44 6.08 7.31 -2.17
CA HIS A 44 5.09 6.88 -1.18
C HIS A 44 5.60 6.99 0.25
N SER A 45 4.69 7.23 1.20
CA SER A 45 5.04 7.49 2.59
C SER A 45 5.57 6.29 3.35
N THR A 46 5.21 5.06 2.94
CA THR A 46 5.53 3.80 3.66
C THR A 46 5.01 3.75 5.11
N LEU A 47 4.03 4.59 5.46
CA LEU A 47 3.53 4.73 6.84
C LEU A 47 2.35 3.81 7.20
N SER A 48 1.85 2.99 6.27
CA SER A 48 0.63 2.18 6.48
C SER A 48 0.73 1.24 7.68
N LEU A 49 1.88 0.59 7.86
CA LEU A 49 2.15 -0.30 8.99
C LEU A 49 1.96 0.44 10.33
N TYR A 50 2.54 1.62 10.45
CA TYR A 50 2.52 2.42 11.68
C TYR A 50 1.14 3.02 11.94
N LEU A 51 0.43 3.38 10.88
CA LEU A 51 -0.95 3.85 10.96
C LEU A 51 -1.91 2.76 11.42
N ASN A 52 -1.68 1.51 10.99
CA ASN A 52 -2.59 0.39 11.25
C ASN A 52 -2.33 -0.30 12.60
N ASN A 53 -1.14 -0.12 13.19
CA ASN A 53 -0.84 -0.62 14.53
C ASN A 53 -0.90 0.46 15.64
N GLY A 54 -1.25 1.71 15.29
CA GLY A 54 -1.44 2.81 16.23
C GLY A 54 -0.16 3.54 16.66
N LEU A 55 1.00 3.22 16.06
CA LEU A 55 2.21 4.02 16.26
C LEU A 55 2.10 5.41 15.65
N LEU A 56 1.29 5.57 14.60
CA LEU A 56 0.85 6.86 14.04
C LEU A 56 -0.67 6.93 13.99
N LEU A 57 -1.20 8.15 14.09
CA LEU A 57 -2.61 8.47 14.05
C LEU A 57 -2.96 9.14 12.71
N PRO A 58 -4.16 8.93 12.14
CA PRO A 58 -4.50 9.48 10.83
C PRO A 58 -4.41 11.01 10.76
N TRP A 59 -4.88 11.69 11.81
CA TRP A 59 -4.93 13.15 11.84
C TRP A 59 -3.55 13.79 11.93
N GLU A 60 -2.60 13.21 12.68
CA GLU A 60 -1.24 13.79 12.79
C GLU A 60 -0.51 13.76 11.44
N ILE A 61 -0.72 12.72 10.62
CA ILE A 61 -0.17 12.66 9.25
C ILE A 61 -0.82 13.74 8.38
N CYS A 62 -2.14 13.86 8.42
CA CYS A 62 -2.88 14.83 7.60
C CYS A 62 -2.54 16.28 7.98
N GLU A 63 -2.46 16.58 9.28
CA GLU A 63 -2.09 17.91 9.78
C GLU A 63 -0.65 18.28 9.37
N ARG A 64 0.28 17.33 9.42
CA ARG A 64 1.67 17.56 9.00
C ARG A 64 1.77 17.89 7.51
N ALA A 65 1.02 17.17 6.67
CA ALA A 65 0.97 17.43 5.23
C ALA A 65 0.29 18.78 4.91
N ILE A 66 -0.82 19.10 5.57
CA ILE A 66 -1.51 20.39 5.42
C ILE A 66 -0.59 21.54 5.85
N GLN A 67 0.18 21.36 6.92
CA GLN A 67 1.14 22.37 7.36
C GLN A 67 2.27 22.55 6.32
N ALA A 68 2.79 21.47 5.74
CA ALA A 68 3.79 21.55 4.68
C ALA A 68 3.27 22.33 3.45
N TYR A 69 2.00 22.18 3.09
CA TYR A 69 1.37 23.02 2.06
C TYR A 69 1.32 24.49 2.47
N LYS A 70 0.89 24.80 3.69
CA LYS A 70 0.83 26.20 4.20
C LYS A 70 2.20 26.86 4.25
N ASP A 71 3.24 26.07 4.51
CA ASP A 71 4.64 26.52 4.53
C ASP A 71 5.26 26.60 3.13
N GLY A 72 4.52 26.26 2.07
CA GLY A 72 4.97 26.30 0.68
C GLY A 72 5.92 25.17 0.27
N LYS A 73 6.00 24.09 1.05
CA LYS A 73 6.92 22.95 0.83
C LYS A 73 6.39 21.89 -0.13
N ALA A 74 5.08 21.79 -0.30
CA ALA A 74 4.46 20.81 -1.18
C ALA A 74 3.28 21.42 -1.94
N PRO A 75 3.02 21.02 -3.20
CA PRO A 75 1.90 21.52 -3.97
C PRO A 75 0.58 20.90 -3.48
N ILE A 76 -0.52 21.61 -3.71
CA ILE A 76 -1.84 21.23 -3.20
C ILE A 76 -2.29 19.85 -3.70
N ASN A 77 -1.95 19.45 -4.93
CA ASN A 77 -2.36 18.16 -5.49
C ASN A 77 -1.72 16.98 -4.74
N SER A 78 -0.46 17.12 -4.31
CA SER A 78 0.22 16.06 -3.55
C SER A 78 -0.30 15.99 -2.12
N VAL A 79 -0.57 17.15 -1.49
CA VAL A 79 -1.14 17.21 -0.13
C VAL A 79 -2.57 16.70 -0.09
N GLU A 80 -3.43 17.16 -1.02
CA GLU A 80 -4.80 16.64 -1.17
C GLU A 80 -4.79 15.15 -1.45
N GLY A 81 -3.91 14.69 -2.35
CA GLY A 81 -3.79 13.27 -2.69
C GLY A 81 -3.54 12.43 -1.45
N LEU A 82 -2.52 12.76 -0.66
CA LEU A 82 -2.22 12.03 0.59
C LEU A 82 -3.42 12.06 1.55
N VAL A 83 -4.01 13.23 1.79
CA VAL A 83 -5.15 13.38 2.72
C VAL A 83 -6.35 12.56 2.24
N ARG A 84 -6.61 12.51 0.93
CA ARG A 84 -7.68 11.70 0.33
C ARG A 84 -7.44 10.21 0.48
N GLN A 85 -6.19 9.74 0.41
CA GLN A 85 -5.90 8.32 0.68
C GLN A 85 -6.19 7.95 2.15
N ILE A 86 -5.92 8.85 3.09
CA ILE A 86 -6.09 8.59 4.52
C ILE A 86 -7.52 8.85 5.00
N LEU A 87 -8.05 10.06 4.84
CA LEU A 87 -9.39 10.41 5.33
C LEU A 87 -10.52 9.97 4.39
N GLY A 88 -10.21 9.75 3.11
CA GLY A 88 -11.12 9.18 2.14
C GLY A 88 -11.06 7.67 2.15
N TRP A 89 -10.09 7.09 1.44
CA TRP A 89 -10.05 5.66 1.16
C TRP A 89 -9.90 4.77 2.40
N ARG A 90 -8.97 5.07 3.30
CA ARG A 90 -8.78 4.23 4.50
C ARG A 90 -10.02 4.22 5.40
N GLU A 91 -10.61 5.38 5.68
CA GLU A 91 -11.85 5.45 6.48
C GLU A 91 -13.03 4.80 5.75
N PHE A 92 -13.16 5.01 4.44
CA PHE A 92 -14.18 4.36 3.62
C PHE A 92 -14.09 2.83 3.68
N ILE A 93 -12.89 2.26 3.50
CA ILE A 93 -12.68 0.81 3.55
C ILE A 93 -13.00 0.25 4.93
N ARG A 94 -12.68 0.96 6.01
CA ARG A 94 -13.06 0.55 7.36
C ARG A 94 -14.59 0.46 7.51
N ILE A 95 -15.31 1.51 7.11
CA ILE A 95 -16.77 1.54 7.17
C ILE A 95 -17.39 0.44 6.31
N TYR A 96 -16.88 0.27 5.09
CA TYR A 96 -17.29 -0.80 4.18
C TYR A 96 -17.09 -2.18 4.82
N TYR A 97 -15.93 -2.44 5.41
CA TYR A 97 -15.66 -3.71 6.07
C TYR A 97 -16.63 -3.97 7.23
N GLU A 98 -16.87 -2.97 8.10
CA GLU A 98 -17.83 -3.11 9.21
C GLU A 98 -19.27 -3.34 8.71
N ALA A 99 -19.67 -2.67 7.64
CA ALA A 99 -21.03 -2.76 7.09
C ALA A 99 -21.33 -4.05 6.31
N MET A 100 -20.31 -4.65 5.70
CA MET A 100 -20.49 -5.74 4.72
C MET A 100 -20.03 -7.11 5.23
N MET A 101 -19.47 -7.18 6.44
CA MET A 101 -19.07 -8.42 7.06
C MET A 101 -20.26 -9.15 7.71
N PRO A 102 -20.31 -10.49 7.66
CA PRO A 102 -19.26 -11.39 7.14
C PRO A 102 -19.30 -11.64 5.62
N GLU A 103 -20.35 -11.23 4.91
CA GLU A 103 -20.65 -11.63 3.53
C GLU A 103 -19.52 -11.26 2.54
N VAL A 104 -18.92 -10.08 2.70
CA VAL A 104 -17.84 -9.63 1.82
C VAL A 104 -16.63 -10.56 1.81
N ARG A 105 -16.38 -11.30 2.91
CA ARG A 105 -15.27 -12.25 3.00
C ARG A 105 -15.41 -13.42 2.02
N GLU A 106 -16.64 -13.81 1.71
CA GLU A 106 -16.95 -14.94 0.83
C GLU A 106 -17.41 -14.50 -0.57
N ALA A 107 -17.40 -13.19 -0.85
CA ALA A 107 -17.91 -12.65 -2.09
C ALA A 107 -17.11 -13.13 -3.31
N ASN A 108 -17.82 -13.70 -4.29
CA ASN A 108 -17.24 -14.15 -5.55
C ASN A 108 -18.21 -13.89 -6.72
N PHE A 109 -18.47 -12.62 -7.00
CA PHE A 109 -19.44 -12.20 -8.02
C PHE A 109 -19.17 -12.81 -9.41
N MET A 110 -17.89 -12.95 -9.78
CA MET A 110 -17.47 -13.47 -11.09
C MET A 110 -17.39 -15.01 -11.17
N ASN A 111 -17.64 -15.72 -10.06
CA ASN A 111 -17.49 -17.18 -9.94
C ASN A 111 -16.11 -17.68 -10.39
N PHE A 112 -15.05 -17.03 -9.91
CA PHE A 112 -13.67 -17.45 -10.18
C PHE A 112 -13.24 -18.54 -9.19
N GLU A 113 -12.64 -19.61 -9.70
CA GLU A 113 -12.34 -20.83 -8.92
C GLU A 113 -10.89 -21.32 -9.05
N LYS A 114 -10.04 -20.65 -9.84
CA LYS A 114 -8.65 -21.09 -9.97
C LYS A 114 -7.86 -20.76 -8.71
N ARG A 115 -6.98 -21.67 -8.30
CA ARG A 115 -6.03 -21.41 -7.20
C ARG A 115 -5.10 -20.26 -7.54
N LEU A 116 -4.63 -19.57 -6.50
CA LEU A 116 -3.58 -18.56 -6.65
C LEU A 116 -2.31 -19.24 -7.20
N PRO A 117 -1.71 -18.74 -8.29
CA PRO A 117 -0.50 -19.34 -8.85
C PRO A 117 0.70 -19.29 -7.89
N GLU A 118 1.54 -20.32 -7.91
CA GLU A 118 2.71 -20.47 -7.02
C GLU A 118 3.73 -19.32 -7.15
N LEU A 119 3.73 -18.62 -8.29
CA LEU A 119 4.56 -17.43 -8.50
C LEU A 119 4.31 -16.35 -7.43
N PHE A 120 3.12 -16.28 -6.82
CA PHE A 120 2.83 -15.31 -5.76
C PHE A 120 3.64 -15.56 -4.48
N TRP A 121 4.11 -16.79 -4.27
CA TRP A 121 4.90 -17.19 -3.11
C TRP A 121 6.40 -17.21 -3.42
N SER A 122 6.77 -17.59 -4.65
CA SER A 122 8.17 -17.76 -5.07
C SER A 122 8.76 -16.53 -5.77
N GLY A 123 7.94 -15.71 -6.43
CA GLY A 123 8.40 -14.67 -7.34
C GLY A 123 8.98 -15.20 -8.66
N ASP A 124 8.97 -16.52 -8.89
CA ASP A 124 9.58 -17.16 -10.05
C ASP A 124 8.67 -17.03 -11.29
N THR A 125 9.02 -16.08 -12.15
CA THR A 125 8.28 -15.77 -13.38
C THR A 125 9.11 -14.92 -14.34
N ASP A 126 8.95 -15.14 -15.64
CA ASP A 126 9.53 -14.29 -16.71
C ASP A 126 8.76 -12.98 -16.91
N MET A 127 7.58 -12.83 -16.28
CA MET A 127 6.79 -11.61 -16.35
C MET A 127 7.40 -10.52 -15.47
N HIS A 128 8.25 -9.67 -16.04
CA HIS A 128 9.07 -8.70 -15.31
C HIS A 128 8.27 -7.80 -14.34
N CYS A 129 7.07 -7.32 -14.73
CA CYS A 129 6.24 -6.51 -13.84
C CYS A 129 5.77 -7.27 -12.59
N LEU A 130 5.44 -8.55 -12.72
CA LEU A 130 5.09 -9.42 -11.61
C LEU A 130 6.31 -9.74 -10.75
N GLN A 131 7.42 -10.11 -11.38
CA GLN A 131 8.68 -10.36 -10.69
C GLN A 131 9.07 -9.18 -9.80
N GLN A 132 9.06 -7.95 -10.34
CA GLN A 132 9.41 -6.73 -9.61
C GLN A 132 8.43 -6.45 -8.46
N SER A 133 7.13 -6.59 -8.69
CA SER A 133 6.10 -6.36 -7.65
C SER A 133 6.17 -7.42 -6.54
N LEU A 134 6.42 -8.69 -6.88
CA LEU A 134 6.46 -9.80 -5.93
C LEU A 134 7.76 -9.83 -5.13
N LYS A 135 8.91 -9.51 -5.76
CA LYS A 135 10.20 -9.42 -5.08
C LYS A 135 10.14 -8.47 -3.88
N ALA A 136 9.60 -7.26 -4.08
CA ALA A 136 9.45 -6.28 -3.00
C ALA A 136 8.55 -6.81 -1.86
N VAL A 137 7.46 -7.50 -2.19
CA VAL A 137 6.57 -8.12 -1.19
C VAL A 137 7.28 -9.24 -0.43
N ILE A 138 8.03 -10.11 -1.11
CA ILE A 138 8.73 -11.25 -0.48
C ILE A 138 9.86 -10.76 0.43
N GLU A 139 10.65 -9.80 -0.04
CA GLU A 139 11.83 -9.31 0.69
C GLU A 139 11.46 -8.34 1.83
N GLN A 140 10.39 -7.55 1.66
CA GLN A 140 10.08 -6.43 2.54
C GLN A 140 8.68 -6.52 3.16
N GLY A 141 7.76 -7.32 2.60
CA GLY A 141 6.35 -7.27 2.99
C GLY A 141 5.64 -6.01 2.49
N TYR A 142 6.18 -5.35 1.46
CA TYR A 142 5.66 -4.09 0.95
C TYR A 142 5.70 -4.00 -0.58
N SER A 143 4.66 -3.38 -1.13
CA SER A 143 4.60 -2.84 -2.48
C SER A 143 3.63 -1.65 -2.45
N HIS A 144 3.78 -0.68 -3.34
CA HIS A 144 2.91 0.50 -3.34
C HIS A 144 1.58 0.25 -4.06
N HIS A 145 0.61 1.16 -3.90
CA HIS A 145 -0.80 0.90 -4.20
C HIS A 145 -1.04 0.38 -5.63
N ILE A 146 -0.44 1.04 -6.64
CA ILE A 146 -0.69 0.70 -8.03
C ILE A 146 -0.13 -0.68 -8.42
N GLN A 147 0.95 -1.15 -7.77
CA GLN A 147 1.45 -2.52 -7.96
C GLN A 147 0.44 -3.55 -7.44
N ARG A 148 -0.15 -3.30 -6.26
CA ARG A 148 -1.20 -4.16 -5.69
C ARG A 148 -2.43 -4.25 -6.59
N LEU A 149 -2.87 -3.10 -7.11
CA LEU A 149 -4.09 -3.00 -7.90
C LEU A 149 -3.87 -3.47 -9.35
N MET A 150 -2.96 -2.83 -10.07
CA MET A 150 -2.85 -2.94 -11.53
C MET A 150 -1.91 -4.05 -12.00
N VAL A 151 -1.09 -4.62 -11.10
CA VAL A 151 -0.23 -5.78 -11.42
C VAL A 151 -0.78 -7.03 -10.75
N LEU A 152 -0.75 -7.11 -9.42
CA LEU A 152 -1.06 -8.33 -8.68
C LEU A 152 -2.55 -8.71 -8.76
N SER A 153 -3.44 -7.76 -8.44
CA SER A 153 -4.89 -8.00 -8.48
C SER A 153 -5.41 -8.10 -9.90
N ASN A 154 -4.93 -7.25 -10.81
CA ASN A 154 -5.28 -7.31 -12.23
C ASN A 154 -4.88 -8.66 -12.86
N PHE A 155 -3.66 -9.15 -12.61
CA PHE A 155 -3.25 -10.47 -13.08
C PHE A 155 -4.17 -11.55 -12.54
N SER A 156 -4.46 -11.54 -11.24
CA SER A 156 -5.35 -12.52 -10.60
C SER A 156 -6.76 -12.49 -11.19
N ASN A 157 -7.28 -11.30 -11.50
CA ASN A 157 -8.56 -11.14 -12.18
C ASN A 157 -8.53 -11.73 -13.60
N LEU A 158 -7.49 -11.43 -14.39
CA LEU A 158 -7.31 -11.95 -15.75
C LEU A 158 -7.11 -13.47 -15.75
N THR A 159 -6.43 -14.02 -14.75
CA THR A 159 -6.25 -15.47 -14.62
C THR A 159 -7.45 -16.18 -14.02
N LYS A 160 -8.49 -15.45 -13.57
CA LYS A 160 -9.70 -15.96 -12.91
C LYS A 160 -9.40 -16.68 -11.60
N THR A 161 -8.48 -16.12 -10.82
CA THR A 161 -8.12 -16.60 -9.50
C THR A 161 -9.27 -16.39 -8.52
N ASP A 162 -9.51 -17.38 -7.65
CA ASP A 162 -10.45 -17.29 -6.57
C ASP A 162 -10.11 -16.08 -5.66
N PRO A 163 -11.04 -15.11 -5.49
CA PRO A 163 -10.77 -13.92 -4.69
C PRO A 163 -10.45 -14.23 -3.23
N ARG A 164 -10.92 -15.37 -2.69
CA ARG A 164 -10.64 -15.80 -1.31
C ARG A 164 -9.17 -16.22 -1.15
N GLU A 165 -8.61 -16.89 -2.15
CA GLU A 165 -7.19 -17.28 -2.17
C GLU A 165 -6.29 -16.04 -2.29
N LEU A 166 -6.64 -15.10 -3.16
CA LEU A 166 -5.91 -13.84 -3.30
C LEU A 166 -5.98 -12.99 -2.02
N ASN A 167 -7.17 -12.85 -1.43
CA ASN A 167 -7.35 -12.13 -0.18
C ASN A 167 -6.49 -12.73 0.94
N LYS A 168 -6.47 -14.06 1.05
CA LYS A 168 -5.62 -14.77 2.02
C LYS A 168 -4.14 -14.43 1.81
N TRP A 169 -3.66 -14.42 0.56
CA TRP A 169 -2.28 -14.02 0.26
C TRP A 169 -1.98 -12.57 0.68
N PHE A 170 -2.85 -11.60 0.37
CA PHE A 170 -2.67 -10.21 0.83
C PHE A 170 -2.58 -10.09 2.35
N TRP A 171 -3.37 -10.88 3.10
CA TRP A 171 -3.29 -10.92 4.57
C TRP A 171 -1.98 -11.50 5.10
N PHE A 172 -1.36 -12.46 4.41
CA PHE A 172 -0.09 -13.06 4.84
C PHE A 172 1.13 -12.27 4.39
N ALA A 173 1.07 -11.67 3.20
CA ALA A 173 2.26 -11.19 2.51
C ALA A 173 2.64 -9.73 2.87
N TYR A 174 1.72 -8.93 3.42
CA TYR A 174 1.98 -7.52 3.72
C TYR A 174 2.12 -7.26 5.22
N VAL A 175 3.05 -6.38 5.57
CA VAL A 175 3.19 -5.80 6.92
C VAL A 175 2.24 -4.61 7.14
#